data_AF-A0A7V5VEY3-F1
#
_entry.id   AF-A0A7V5VEY3-F1
#
_cell.length_a   1.000
_cell.length_b   1.000
_cell.length_c   1.000
_cell.angle_alpha   90.00
_cell.angle_beta   90.00
_cell.angle_gamma   90.00
#
_symmetry.space_group_name_H-M   'P 1'
#
loop_
_entity.id
_entity.type
_entity.pdbx_description
1 polymer ?
#
loop_
_entity_poly.entity_id
_entity_poly.type
_entity_poly.pdbx_seq_one_letter_code
_entity_poly.pdbx_strand_id
1 'polypeptide(L)'
;MSNLQHLHDFYLTTKPNARKVQTASQLLIRLCKQLNLDSPTDIDDSYYSELSAIIDSYYENDYHKAIQDKSILSEMIGRYGPKDGYEIIMESLLEDKDQNLRQFCMQTLEYSARQDFDQVAGYLEHYKNSDDKLMQAVAARLVSRVFSECNEQVIRKKIEQWLSEGDIAFLLEIKKSFSNYIRRQEDFANTALYRQFYDWLNQLLLKNN
;
A
#
# COMPACT_ATOMS: atom_id res chain seq x y z
N MET A 1 12.95 -19.32 -1.88
CA MET A 1 12.80 -18.45 -3.05
C MET A 1 11.35 -17.99 -3.06
N SER A 2 11.13 -16.68 -3.10
CA SER A 2 9.80 -16.10 -3.31
C SER A 2 9.34 -16.43 -4.73
N ASN A 3 8.11 -16.90 -4.87
CA ASN A 3 7.45 -17.13 -6.16
C ASN A 3 5.99 -16.73 -6.05
N LEU A 4 5.34 -16.50 -7.19
CA LEU A 4 3.96 -16.01 -7.18
C LEU A 4 2.96 -17.01 -6.59
N GLN A 5 3.26 -18.32 -6.60
CA GLN A 5 2.42 -19.30 -5.91
C GLN A 5 2.42 -19.06 -4.39
N HIS A 6 3.59 -18.84 -3.79
CA HIS A 6 3.70 -18.55 -2.35
C HIS A 6 2.95 -17.26 -1.98
N LEU A 7 3.06 -16.21 -2.82
CA LEU A 7 2.31 -14.98 -2.63
C LEU A 7 0.79 -15.23 -2.64
N HIS A 8 0.32 -16.00 -3.61
CA HIS A 8 -1.09 -16.36 -3.74
C HIS A 8 -1.57 -17.22 -2.56
N ASP A 9 -0.80 -18.22 -2.14
CA ASP A 9 -1.16 -19.07 -1.01
C ASP A 9 -1.29 -18.25 0.28
N PHE A 10 -0.34 -17.33 0.53
CA PHE A 10 -0.48 -16.38 1.62
C PHE A 10 -1.73 -15.52 1.46
N TYR A 11 -1.99 -15.00 0.26
CA TYR A 11 -3.18 -14.19 -0.02
C TYR A 11 -4.47 -14.92 0.38
N LEU A 12 -4.59 -16.22 0.14
CA LEU A 12 -5.75 -17.01 0.57
C LEU A 12 -5.93 -17.03 2.10
N THR A 13 -4.84 -17.05 2.88
CA THR A 13 -4.90 -17.02 4.35
C THR A 13 -5.50 -15.72 4.91
N THR A 14 -5.42 -14.64 4.12
CA THR A 14 -5.96 -13.31 4.48
C THR A 14 -7.47 -13.18 4.23
N LYS A 15 -8.14 -14.28 3.85
CA LYS A 15 -9.59 -14.39 3.61
C LYS A 15 -10.16 -13.36 2.63
N PRO A 16 -9.60 -13.22 1.41
CA PRO A 16 -10.22 -12.43 0.36
C PRO A 16 -11.58 -13.04 -0.07
N ASN A 17 -12.45 -12.24 -0.67
CA ASN A 17 -13.73 -12.75 -1.16
C ASN A 17 -13.55 -13.67 -2.38
N ALA A 18 -14.57 -14.49 -2.67
CA ALA A 18 -14.50 -15.50 -3.73
C ALA A 18 -14.16 -14.92 -5.12
N ARG A 19 -14.67 -13.73 -5.45
CA ARG A 19 -14.37 -13.07 -6.74
C ARG A 19 -12.91 -12.65 -6.83
N LYS A 20 -12.32 -12.17 -5.74
CA LYS A 20 -10.90 -11.80 -5.68
C LYS A 20 -10.01 -13.03 -5.79
N VAL A 21 -10.35 -14.13 -5.09
CA VAL A 21 -9.65 -15.42 -5.24
C VAL A 21 -9.64 -15.86 -6.69
N GLN A 22 -10.82 -15.88 -7.34
CA GLN A 22 -10.92 -16.26 -8.74
C GLN A 22 -10.05 -15.38 -9.65
N THR A 23 -10.06 -14.06 -9.43
CA THR A 23 -9.26 -13.14 -10.26
C THR A 23 -7.76 -13.33 -10.04
N ALA A 24 -7.33 -13.58 -8.80
CA ALA A 24 -5.93 -13.86 -8.47
C ALA A 24 -5.46 -15.17 -9.11
N SER A 25 -6.24 -16.24 -9.04
CA SER A 25 -5.90 -17.50 -9.71
C SER A 25 -5.86 -17.34 -11.24
N GLN A 26 -6.77 -16.56 -11.82
CA GLN A 26 -6.77 -16.26 -13.26
C GLN A 26 -5.55 -15.42 -13.68
N LEU A 27 -5.13 -14.46 -12.87
CA LEU A 27 -3.90 -13.70 -13.09
C LEU A 27 -2.69 -14.63 -13.21
N LEU A 28 -2.52 -15.57 -12.26
CA LEU A 28 -1.40 -16.52 -12.32
C LEU A 28 -1.41 -17.36 -13.59
N ILE A 29 -2.58 -17.90 -13.98
CA ILE A 29 -2.72 -18.68 -15.23
C ILE A 29 -2.32 -17.84 -16.46
N ARG A 30 -2.73 -16.57 -16.51
CA ARG A 30 -2.39 -15.67 -17.62
C ARG A 30 -0.89 -15.36 -17.66
N LEU A 31 -0.27 -15.12 -16.51
CA LEU A 31 1.17 -14.89 -16.42
C LEU A 31 1.96 -16.11 -16.87
N CYS A 32 1.60 -17.32 -16.41
CA CYS A 32 2.23 -18.56 -16.87
C CYS A 32 2.13 -18.70 -18.39
N LYS A 33 0.95 -18.45 -18.96
CA LYS A 33 0.75 -18.50 -20.41
C LYS A 33 1.62 -17.48 -21.16
N GLN A 34 1.70 -16.25 -20.66
CA GLN A 34 2.46 -15.18 -21.32
C GLN A 34 3.98 -15.41 -21.23
N LEU A 35 4.44 -16.01 -20.13
CA LEU A 35 5.85 -16.35 -19.90
C LEU A 35 6.26 -17.73 -20.47
N ASN A 36 5.31 -18.49 -21.01
CA ASN A 36 5.49 -19.87 -21.45
C ASN A 36 6.08 -20.78 -20.33
N LEU A 37 5.45 -20.70 -19.15
CA LEU A 37 5.79 -21.48 -17.96
C LEU A 37 4.66 -22.46 -17.61
N ASP A 38 5.02 -23.59 -17.01
CA ASP A 38 4.08 -24.65 -16.67
C ASP A 38 3.31 -24.35 -15.38
N SER A 39 3.93 -23.65 -14.42
CA SER A 39 3.37 -23.43 -13.08
C SER A 39 3.67 -22.03 -12.53
N PRO A 40 2.79 -21.46 -11.68
CA PRO A 40 3.07 -20.21 -10.96
C PRO A 40 4.24 -20.32 -9.97
N THR A 41 4.68 -21.54 -9.64
CA THR A 41 5.90 -21.78 -8.85
C THR A 41 7.16 -21.39 -9.60
N ASP A 42 7.08 -21.34 -10.93
CA ASP A 42 8.20 -21.06 -11.83
C ASP A 42 8.36 -19.56 -12.11
N ILE A 43 7.40 -18.74 -11.64
CA ILE A 43 7.50 -17.28 -11.66
C ILE A 43 8.20 -16.81 -10.39
N ASP A 44 9.52 -16.84 -10.42
CA ASP A 44 10.42 -16.38 -9.36
C ASP A 44 10.86 -14.92 -9.54
N ASP A 45 11.79 -14.48 -8.68
CA ASP A 45 12.31 -13.12 -8.62
C ASP A 45 12.94 -12.62 -9.93
N SER A 46 13.40 -13.53 -10.80
CA SER A 46 13.96 -13.18 -12.11
C SER A 46 12.95 -12.51 -13.04
N TYR A 47 11.66 -12.73 -12.83
CA TYR A 47 10.58 -12.15 -13.65
C TYR A 47 9.97 -10.87 -13.08
N TYR A 48 10.24 -10.53 -11.81
CA TYR A 48 9.46 -9.53 -11.06
C TYR A 48 9.51 -8.13 -11.66
N SER A 49 10.66 -7.71 -12.18
CA SER A 49 10.82 -6.40 -12.84
C SER A 49 9.98 -6.25 -14.11
N GLU A 50 9.57 -7.36 -14.73
CA GLU A 50 8.86 -7.37 -16.01
C GLU A 50 7.36 -7.62 -15.86
N LEU A 51 6.88 -8.09 -14.69
CA LEU A 51 5.49 -8.51 -14.50
C LEU A 51 4.46 -7.43 -14.87
N SER A 52 4.73 -6.18 -14.53
CA SER A 52 3.83 -5.06 -14.90
C SER A 52 3.68 -4.93 -16.41
N ALA A 53 4.79 -4.98 -17.15
CA ALA A 53 4.80 -4.91 -18.61
C ALA A 53 4.22 -6.17 -19.27
N ILE A 54 4.47 -7.34 -18.69
CA ILE A 54 3.88 -8.62 -19.14
C ILE A 54 2.35 -8.55 -19.06
N ILE A 55 1.80 -8.04 -17.96
CA ILE A 55 0.34 -7.87 -17.80
C ILE A 55 -0.21 -6.92 -18.86
N ASP A 56 0.46 -5.78 -19.11
CA ASP A 56 0.03 -4.86 -20.17
C ASP A 56 0.03 -5.54 -21.54
N SER A 57 1.10 -6.28 -21.85
CA SER A 57 1.24 -6.97 -23.14
C SER A 57 0.18 -8.03 -23.38
N TYR A 58 -0.26 -8.74 -22.33
CA TYR A 58 -1.29 -9.77 -22.44
C TYR A 58 -2.64 -9.21 -22.94
N TYR A 59 -2.95 -7.97 -22.58
CA TYR A 59 -4.23 -7.36 -22.90
C TYR A 59 -4.22 -6.49 -24.15
N GLU A 60 -3.04 -6.19 -24.73
CA GLU A 60 -2.74 -5.34 -25.91
C GLU A 60 -3.53 -4.01 -25.99
N ASN A 61 -4.85 -4.08 -26.10
CA ASN A 61 -5.81 -2.99 -26.28
C ASN A 61 -6.85 -2.86 -25.13
N ASP A 62 -6.88 -3.78 -24.15
CA ASP A 62 -7.81 -3.72 -23.01
C ASP A 62 -7.10 -3.30 -21.71
N TYR A 63 -6.76 -2.01 -21.65
CA TYR A 63 -6.07 -1.42 -20.51
C TYR A 63 -6.86 -1.54 -19.18
N HIS A 64 -8.19 -1.60 -19.23
CA HIS A 64 -9.00 -1.76 -18.01
C HIS A 64 -8.80 -3.14 -17.37
N LYS A 65 -8.69 -4.20 -18.17
CA LYS A 65 -8.35 -5.53 -17.66
C LYS A 65 -6.92 -5.61 -17.15
N ALA A 66 -5.97 -4.94 -17.82
CA ALA A 66 -4.60 -4.85 -17.33
C ALA A 66 -4.54 -4.18 -15.93
N ILE A 67 -5.25 -3.05 -15.74
CA ILE A 67 -5.37 -2.40 -14.43
C ILE A 67 -5.99 -3.34 -13.40
N GLN A 68 -7.03 -4.08 -13.75
CA GLN A 68 -7.68 -5.02 -12.82
C GLN A 68 -6.69 -6.08 -12.33
N ASP A 69 -5.91 -6.66 -13.24
CA ASP A 69 -4.92 -7.68 -12.93
C ASP A 69 -3.76 -7.12 -12.10
N LYS A 70 -3.25 -5.94 -12.46
CA LYS A 70 -2.26 -5.20 -11.68
C LYS A 70 -2.77 -4.84 -10.28
N SER A 71 -4.05 -4.46 -10.16
CA SER A 71 -4.68 -4.18 -8.86
C SER A 71 -4.71 -5.45 -7.99
N ILE A 72 -5.03 -6.61 -8.56
CA ILE A 72 -5.01 -7.86 -7.81
C ILE A 72 -3.59 -8.25 -7.40
N LEU A 73 -2.60 -8.08 -8.29
CA LEU A 73 -1.18 -8.28 -7.95
C LEU A 73 -0.76 -7.38 -6.78
N SER A 74 -1.08 -6.09 -6.87
CA SER A 74 -0.83 -5.13 -5.79
C SER A 74 -1.52 -5.53 -4.50
N GLU A 75 -2.77 -6.01 -4.55
CA GLU A 75 -3.48 -6.42 -3.33
C GLU A 75 -2.83 -7.64 -2.68
N MET A 76 -2.39 -8.62 -3.48
CA MET A 76 -1.66 -9.78 -2.96
C MET A 76 -0.37 -9.33 -2.25
N ILE A 77 0.43 -8.49 -2.90
CA ILE A 77 1.67 -7.94 -2.32
C ILE A 77 1.37 -7.10 -1.09
N GLY A 78 0.39 -6.19 -1.16
CA GLY A 78 0.04 -5.29 -0.07
C GLY A 78 -0.42 -6.01 1.20
N ARG A 79 -1.03 -7.20 1.05
CA ARG A 79 -1.36 -8.05 2.20
C ARG A 79 -0.18 -8.84 2.73
N TYR A 80 0.69 -9.34 1.86
CA TYR A 80 1.91 -10.05 2.26
C TYR A 80 2.97 -9.15 2.91
N GLY A 81 3.03 -7.91 2.42
CA GLY A 81 4.14 -6.99 2.59
C GLY A 81 4.98 -6.92 1.30
N PRO A 82 5.41 -5.72 0.86
CA PRO A 82 6.43 -5.59 -0.16
C PRO A 82 7.79 -5.97 0.46
N LYS A 83 8.08 -7.26 0.45
CA LYS A 83 9.31 -7.87 0.98
C LYS A 83 9.72 -9.05 0.12
N ASP A 84 10.89 -9.61 0.37
CA ASP A 84 11.37 -10.81 -0.31
C ASP A 84 11.39 -10.66 -1.85
N GLY A 85 11.65 -9.45 -2.36
CA GLY A 85 11.73 -9.11 -3.78
C GLY A 85 10.45 -8.53 -4.37
N TYR A 86 9.30 -8.65 -3.69
CA TYR A 86 8.03 -8.08 -4.17
C TYR A 86 8.01 -6.54 -4.15
N GLU A 87 8.96 -5.90 -3.48
CA GLU A 87 9.23 -4.47 -3.52
C GLU A 87 9.34 -3.97 -4.96
N ILE A 88 10.07 -4.69 -5.81
CA ILE A 88 10.33 -4.32 -7.21
C ILE A 88 9.01 -4.23 -7.99
N ILE A 89 8.10 -5.18 -7.76
CA ILE A 89 6.78 -5.17 -8.39
C ILE A 89 5.96 -4.00 -7.85
N MET A 90 5.95 -3.81 -6.53
CA MET A 90 5.19 -2.73 -5.89
C MET A 90 5.65 -1.35 -6.37
N GLU A 91 6.96 -1.13 -6.48
CA GLU A 91 7.55 0.09 -7.03
C GLU A 91 7.12 0.32 -8.48
N SER A 92 7.20 -0.71 -9.33
CA SER A 92 6.72 -0.61 -10.71
C SER A 92 5.24 -0.24 -10.82
N LEU A 93 4.39 -0.80 -9.95
CA LEU A 93 2.95 -0.51 -9.93
C LEU A 93 2.64 0.90 -9.38
N LEU A 94 3.48 1.39 -8.46
CA LEU A 94 3.41 2.75 -7.90
C LEU A 94 3.91 3.83 -8.87
N GLU A 95 4.57 3.45 -9.95
CA GLU A 95 4.98 4.33 -11.05
C GLU A 95 4.07 4.23 -12.28
N ASP A 96 3.01 3.41 -12.22
CA ASP A 96 2.11 3.20 -13.35
C ASP A 96 1.45 4.51 -13.79
N LYS A 97 1.20 4.66 -15.10
CA LYS A 97 0.52 5.84 -15.67
C LYS A 97 -0.89 6.02 -15.10
N ASP A 98 -1.56 4.95 -14.67
CA ASP A 98 -2.88 5.05 -14.07
C ASP A 98 -2.84 5.64 -12.66
N GLN A 99 -3.38 6.84 -12.51
CA GLN A 99 -3.46 7.49 -11.22
C GLN A 99 -4.33 6.70 -10.22
N ASN A 100 -5.37 5.98 -10.65
CA ASN A 100 -6.20 5.20 -9.74
C ASN A 100 -5.49 3.93 -9.28
N LEU A 101 -4.74 3.27 -10.18
CA LEU A 101 -3.89 2.14 -9.81
C LEU A 101 -2.83 2.56 -8.78
N ARG A 102 -2.09 3.65 -9.00
CA ARG A 102 -1.08 4.13 -8.02
C ARG A 102 -1.68 4.36 -6.63
N GLN A 103 -2.82 5.05 -6.57
CA GLN A 103 -3.54 5.27 -5.32
C GLN A 103 -3.97 3.95 -4.67
N PHE A 104 -4.51 3.02 -5.47
CA PHE A 104 -4.93 1.71 -4.98
C PHE A 104 -3.73 0.94 -4.42
N CYS A 105 -2.59 0.97 -5.12
CA CYS A 105 -1.37 0.27 -4.69
C CYS A 105 -0.94 0.72 -3.30
N MET A 106 -0.82 2.03 -3.10
CA MET A 106 -0.48 2.60 -1.79
C MET A 106 -1.49 2.20 -0.70
N GLN A 107 -2.78 2.12 -1.03
CA GLN A 107 -3.82 1.72 -0.07
C GLN A 107 -3.78 0.23 0.28
N THR A 108 -3.37 -0.64 -0.64
CA THR A 108 -3.30 -2.10 -0.37
C THR A 108 -2.29 -2.46 0.70
N LEU A 109 -1.28 -1.61 0.91
CA LEU A 109 -0.28 -1.76 1.96
C LEU A 109 -0.87 -1.64 3.39
N GLU A 110 -2.11 -1.17 3.55
CA GLU A 110 -2.75 -1.00 4.85
C GLU A 110 -2.73 -2.28 5.70
N TYR A 111 -2.92 -3.45 5.08
CA TYR A 111 -3.03 -4.72 5.81
C TYR A 111 -1.71 -5.14 6.46
N SER A 112 -0.61 -5.11 5.70
CA SER A 112 0.72 -5.44 6.20
C SER A 112 1.23 -4.36 7.16
N ALA A 113 1.03 -3.09 6.82
CA ALA A 113 1.43 -1.95 7.64
C ALA A 113 0.79 -1.90 9.03
N ARG A 114 -0.42 -2.43 9.18
CA ARG A 114 -1.08 -2.56 10.50
C ARG A 114 -0.40 -3.56 11.43
N GLN A 115 0.33 -4.52 10.86
CA GLN A 115 1.09 -5.52 11.61
C GLN A 115 2.51 -5.03 11.86
N ASP A 116 3.07 -4.32 10.88
CA ASP A 116 4.43 -3.81 10.90
C ASP A 116 4.53 -2.55 10.06
N PHE A 117 4.59 -1.39 10.73
CA PHE A 117 4.65 -0.08 10.08
C PHE A 117 5.91 0.10 9.22
N ASP A 118 7.02 -0.57 9.55
CA ASP A 118 8.29 -0.36 8.85
C ASP A 118 8.23 -0.85 7.39
N GLN A 119 7.33 -1.78 7.08
CA GLN A 119 7.07 -2.23 5.70
C GLN A 119 6.53 -1.13 4.78
N VAL A 120 5.98 -0.04 5.35
CA VAL A 120 5.50 1.10 4.56
C VAL A 120 6.29 2.38 4.77
N ALA A 121 7.22 2.41 5.71
CA ALA A 121 7.96 3.61 6.07
C ALA A 121 8.70 4.18 4.84
N GLY A 122 9.40 3.36 4.06
CA GLY A 122 10.11 3.79 2.86
C GLY A 122 9.20 4.46 1.81
N TYR A 123 8.02 3.90 1.57
CA TYR A 123 7.04 4.48 0.64
C TYR A 123 6.47 5.81 1.16
N LEU A 124 6.25 5.92 2.48
CA LEU A 124 5.83 7.18 3.09
C LEU A 124 6.91 8.25 2.97
N GLU A 125 8.18 7.91 3.21
CA GLU A 125 9.31 8.84 3.02
C GLU A 125 9.42 9.30 1.56
N HIS A 126 9.21 8.40 0.61
CA HIS A 126 9.24 8.75 -0.81
C HIS A 126 8.13 9.75 -1.18
N TYR A 127 6.89 9.49 -0.75
CA TYR A 127 5.74 10.31 -1.16
C TYR A 127 5.49 11.55 -0.30
N LYS A 128 6.14 11.70 0.87
CA LYS A 128 5.90 12.85 1.75
C LYS A 128 6.18 14.19 1.08
N ASN A 129 7.17 14.23 0.18
CA ASN A 129 7.61 15.42 -0.55
C ASN A 129 7.37 15.30 -2.06
N SER A 130 6.44 14.43 -2.47
CA SER A 130 6.09 14.27 -3.88
C SER A 130 5.44 15.53 -4.46
N ASP A 131 5.78 15.82 -5.71
CA ASP A 131 5.08 16.83 -6.52
C ASP A 131 3.66 16.36 -6.91
N ASP A 132 3.41 15.05 -6.90
CA ASP A 132 2.06 14.48 -7.04
C ASP A 132 1.29 14.67 -5.71
N LYS A 133 0.56 15.79 -5.64
CA LYS A 133 -0.25 16.15 -4.45
C LYS A 133 -1.29 15.10 -4.08
N LEU A 134 -1.76 14.32 -5.03
CA LEU A 134 -2.68 13.23 -4.72
C LEU A 134 -1.94 12.10 -4.01
N MET A 135 -0.79 11.68 -4.51
CA MET A 135 0.00 10.63 -3.87
C MET A 135 0.53 11.06 -2.50
N GLN A 136 0.91 12.33 -2.34
CA GLN A 136 1.22 12.92 -1.03
C GLN A 136 0.02 12.77 -0.06
N ALA A 137 -1.18 13.11 -0.51
CA ALA A 137 -2.40 12.98 0.31
C ALA A 137 -2.76 11.52 0.61
N VAL A 138 -2.54 10.59 -0.33
CA VAL A 138 -2.77 9.15 -0.11
C VAL A 138 -1.76 8.58 0.88
N ALA A 139 -0.49 8.96 0.80
CA ALA A 139 0.54 8.59 1.78
C ALA A 139 0.18 9.10 3.18
N ALA A 140 -0.21 10.38 3.30
CA ALA A 140 -0.66 10.95 4.57
C ALA A 140 -1.90 10.23 5.13
N ARG A 141 -2.84 9.85 4.25
CA ARG A 141 -4.02 9.08 4.63
C ARG A 141 -3.66 7.68 5.13
N LEU A 142 -2.69 7.02 4.50
CA LEU A 142 -2.23 5.69 4.93
C LEU A 142 -1.78 5.70 6.38
N VAL A 143 -1.03 6.72 6.83
CA VAL A 143 -0.61 6.88 8.24
C VAL A 143 -1.80 6.77 9.20
N SER A 144 -2.90 7.47 8.90
CA SER A 144 -4.11 7.40 9.73
C SER A 144 -4.82 6.05 9.67
N ARG A 145 -4.69 5.30 8.57
CA ARG A 145 -5.37 4.00 8.36
C ARG A 145 -4.63 2.85 9.03
N VAL A 146 -3.32 2.98 9.18
CA VAL A 146 -2.44 1.98 9.80
C VAL A 146 -2.18 2.28 11.28
N PHE A 147 -2.67 3.42 11.77
CA PHE A 147 -2.62 3.79 13.17
C PHE A 147 -3.42 2.80 14.03
N SER A 148 -2.73 2.26 15.04
CA SER A 148 -3.22 1.29 16.01
C SER A 148 -2.40 1.43 17.28
N GLU A 149 -2.84 0.80 18.37
CA GLU A 149 -2.05 0.75 19.62
C GLU A 149 -0.65 0.16 19.39
N CYS A 150 -0.54 -0.87 18.55
CA CYS A 150 0.74 -1.50 18.21
C CYS A 150 1.69 -0.56 17.46
N ASN A 151 1.16 0.28 16.58
CA ASN A 151 1.96 1.17 15.73
C ASN A 151 2.13 2.58 16.30
N GLU A 152 1.41 2.95 17.38
CA GLU A 152 1.36 4.33 17.87
C GLU A 152 2.76 4.91 18.11
N GLN A 153 3.61 4.20 18.86
CA GLN A 153 4.93 4.73 19.23
C GLN A 153 5.84 4.92 18.01
N VAL A 154 5.80 4.00 17.05
CA VAL A 154 6.60 4.10 15.82
C VAL A 154 6.12 5.29 14.98
N ILE A 155 4.80 5.44 14.82
CA ILE A 155 4.21 6.57 14.09
C ILE A 155 4.54 7.90 14.78
N ARG A 156 4.50 7.97 16.13
CA ARG A 156 4.89 9.19 16.87
C ARG A 156 6.32 9.59 16.57
N LYS A 157 7.26 8.65 16.69
CA LYS A 157 8.68 8.89 16.39
C LYS A 157 8.88 9.38 14.95
N LYS A 158 8.16 8.80 14.00
CA LYS A 158 8.21 9.23 12.59
C LYS A 158 7.67 10.64 12.37
N ILE A 159 6.56 10.99 13.02
CA ILE A 159 6.01 12.35 12.98
C ILE A 159 6.99 13.35 13.60
N GLU A 160 7.62 13.02 14.72
CA GLU A 160 8.63 13.88 15.37
C GLU A 160 9.88 14.05 14.48
N GLN A 161 10.30 12.98 13.80
CA GLN A 161 11.37 13.03 12.80
C GLN A 161 10.99 13.99 11.66
N TRP A 162 9.85 13.79 11.00
CA TRP A 162 9.37 14.64 9.90
C TRP A 162 9.19 16.10 10.33
N LEU A 163 8.79 16.33 11.59
CA LEU A 163 8.73 17.68 12.14
C LEU A 163 10.10 18.33 12.21
N SER A 164 11.11 17.60 12.69
CA SER A 164 12.50 18.10 12.76
C SER A 164 13.13 18.33 11.39
N GLU A 165 12.67 17.62 10.37
CA GLU A 165 13.07 17.77 8.97
C GLU A 165 12.33 18.94 8.27
N GLY A 166 11.32 19.53 8.91
CA GLY A 166 10.56 20.66 8.38
C GLY A 166 9.41 20.28 7.44
N ASP A 167 8.97 19.01 7.43
CA ASP A 167 7.90 18.48 6.56
C ASP A 167 6.48 18.91 7.02
N ILE A 168 6.31 20.19 7.40
CA ILE A 168 5.08 20.72 8.01
C ILE A 168 3.84 20.48 7.13
N ALA A 169 3.98 20.67 5.80
CA ALA A 169 2.87 20.48 4.87
C ALA A 169 2.33 19.03 4.90
N PHE A 170 3.22 18.04 4.95
CA PHE A 170 2.84 16.63 5.02
C PHE A 170 2.19 16.31 6.37
N LEU A 171 2.73 16.82 7.48
CA LEU A 171 2.15 16.64 8.81
C LEU A 171 0.75 17.25 8.93
N LEU A 172 0.48 18.38 8.26
CA LEU A 172 -0.86 18.98 8.18
C LEU A 172 -1.84 18.09 7.40
N GLU A 173 -1.41 17.43 6.33
CA GLU A 173 -2.24 16.46 5.61
C GLU A 173 -2.49 15.17 6.44
N ILE A 174 -1.51 14.72 7.25
CA ILE A 174 -1.72 13.63 8.22
C ILE A 174 -2.79 14.06 9.24
N LYS A 175 -2.63 15.23 9.86
CA LYS A 175 -3.60 15.78 10.83
C LYS A 175 -5.01 15.85 10.25
N LYS A 176 -5.15 16.35 9.02
CA LYS A 176 -6.42 16.42 8.30
C LYS A 176 -7.00 15.03 8.05
N SER A 177 -6.17 14.04 7.72
CA SER A 177 -6.60 12.65 7.55
C SER A 177 -7.15 12.04 8.84
N PHE A 178 -6.46 12.25 9.97
CA PHE A 178 -6.98 11.87 11.30
C PHE A 178 -8.30 12.58 11.64
N SER A 179 -8.39 13.90 11.40
CA SER A 179 -9.65 14.62 11.62
C SER A 179 -10.80 14.06 10.78
N ASN A 180 -10.54 13.71 9.52
CA ASN A 180 -11.54 13.12 8.64
C ASN A 180 -11.94 11.71 9.10
N TYR A 181 -10.99 10.91 9.57
CA TYR A 181 -11.26 9.60 10.14
C TYR A 181 -12.18 9.72 11.37
N ILE A 182 -11.84 10.59 12.32
CA ILE A 182 -12.63 10.82 13.55
C ILE A 182 -14.04 11.32 13.22
N ARG A 183 -14.21 12.17 12.22
CA ARG A 183 -15.53 12.68 11.79
C ARG A 183 -16.41 11.61 11.14
N ARG A 184 -15.80 10.61 10.49
CA ARG A 184 -16.50 9.59 9.69
C ARG A 184 -16.77 8.28 10.44
N GLN A 185 -16.16 8.06 11.60
CA GLN A 185 -16.16 6.76 12.28
C GLN A 185 -17.24 6.63 13.36
N GLU A 186 -17.94 5.50 13.25
CA GLU A 186 -19.14 5.02 13.95
C GLU A 186 -18.81 4.06 15.12
N ASP A 187 -17.52 3.80 15.39
CA ASP A 187 -17.06 2.80 16.37
C ASP A 187 -16.37 3.46 17.58
N PHE A 188 -17.02 3.38 18.76
CA PHE A 188 -16.69 4.21 19.92
C PHE A 188 -15.34 3.87 20.60
N ALA A 189 -14.88 2.61 20.55
CA ALA A 189 -13.69 2.17 21.27
C ALA A 189 -12.37 2.71 20.66
N ASN A 190 -12.23 2.66 19.33
CA ASN A 190 -11.06 3.19 18.63
C ASN A 190 -11.04 4.73 18.59
N THR A 191 -12.18 5.36 18.83
CA THR A 191 -12.32 6.81 18.75
C THR A 191 -11.46 7.54 19.80
N ALA A 192 -11.34 7.00 21.02
CA ALA A 192 -10.58 7.66 22.09
C ALA A 192 -9.08 7.74 21.77
N LEU A 193 -8.48 6.62 21.35
CA LEU A 193 -7.07 6.58 20.95
C LEU A 193 -6.78 7.54 19.79
N TYR A 194 -7.60 7.51 18.74
CA TYR A 194 -7.46 8.40 17.59
C TYR A 194 -7.62 9.89 17.97
N ARG A 195 -8.54 10.22 18.88
CA ARG A 195 -8.71 11.59 19.39
C ARG A 195 -7.51 12.03 20.21
N GLN A 196 -7.04 11.21 21.14
CA GLN A 196 -5.85 11.51 21.94
C GLN A 196 -4.62 11.72 21.06
N PHE A 197 -4.44 10.89 20.04
CA PHE A 197 -3.36 11.03 19.07
C PHE A 197 -3.51 12.31 18.24
N TYR A 198 -4.72 12.60 17.74
CA TYR A 198 -5.00 13.83 17.02
C TYR A 198 -4.73 15.08 17.88
N ASP A 199 -5.14 15.08 19.14
CA ASP A 199 -4.92 16.19 20.07
C ASP A 199 -3.42 16.38 20.34
N TRP A 200 -2.67 15.29 20.53
CA TRP A 200 -1.22 15.33 20.63
C TRP A 200 -0.58 15.93 19.37
N LEU A 201 -0.93 15.44 18.18
CA LEU A 201 -0.40 15.95 16.91
C LEU A 201 -0.73 17.44 16.72
N ASN A 202 -1.94 17.84 17.08
CA ASN A 202 -2.37 19.23 17.03
C ASN A 202 -1.54 20.12 17.97
N GLN A 203 -1.31 19.69 19.21
CA GLN A 203 -0.46 20.43 20.16
C GLN A 203 1.00 20.48 19.71
N LEU A 204 1.52 19.38 19.16
CA LEU A 204 2.87 19.30 18.63
C LEU A 204 3.07 20.33 17.50
N LEU A 205 2.14 20.38 16.55
CA LEU A 205 2.19 21.33 15.44
C LEU A 205 1.97 22.79 15.88
N LEU A 206 1.16 23.04 16.92
CA LEU A 206 0.97 24.40 17.46
C LEU A 206 2.21 24.96 18.15
N LYS A 207 3.06 24.10 18.72
CA LYS A 207 4.30 24.52 19.40
C LYS A 207 5.46 24.81 18.44
N ASN A 208 5.35 24.37 17.18
CA ASN A 208 6.41 24.42 16.18
C ASN A 208 6.02 25.19 14.91
N ASN A 209 4.91 25.94 14.96
CA ASN A 209 4.53 26.98 13.99
C ASN A 209 4.73 28.35 14.64
#